data_AF-A0A124GBH6-F1
#
_entry.id   AF-A0A124GBH6-F1
#
_cell.length_a   1.000
_cell.length_b   1.000
_cell.length_c   1.000
_cell.angle_alpha   90.00
_cell.angle_beta   90.00
_cell.angle_gamma   90.00
#
_symmetry.space_group_name_H-M   'P 1'
#
loop_
_entity.id
_entity.type
_entity.pdbx_description
1 polymer ?
#
loop_
_entity_poly.entity_id
_entity_poly.type
_entity_poly.pdbx_seq_one_letter_code
_entity_poly.pdbx_strand_id
1 'polypeptide(L)'
;MTGNQAYESAKLHRAHWDKLVADASARLKAVPGVGSGPHGLTPDEVKRRPDYQQARAEYQRLFSASRNWNRHFVAVFGAEIRAERRARA
;
A
#
# COMPACT_ATOMS: atom_id res chain seq x y z
N MET A 1 -16.60 17.96 -14.13
CA MET A 1 -16.51 16.49 -14.24
C MET A 1 -17.77 15.90 -13.65
N THR A 2 -18.42 14.97 -14.35
CA THR A 2 -19.54 14.21 -13.77
C THR A 2 -19.02 13.28 -12.67
N GLY A 3 -19.82 12.97 -11.65
CA GLY A 3 -19.37 12.16 -10.50
C GLY A 3 -18.72 10.81 -10.87
N ASN A 4 -19.17 10.21 -11.97
CA ASN A 4 -18.64 8.96 -12.51
C ASN A 4 -17.18 9.10 -13.02
N GLN A 5 -16.83 10.20 -13.71
CA GLN A 5 -15.46 10.42 -14.20
C GLN A 5 -14.46 10.66 -13.07
N ALA A 6 -14.90 11.35 -12.00
CA ALA A 6 -14.08 11.57 -10.81
C ALA A 6 -13.80 10.27 -10.06
N TYR A 7 -14.81 9.38 -9.95
CA TYR A 7 -14.65 8.08 -9.31
C TYR A 7 -13.69 7.15 -10.07
N GLU A 8 -13.82 7.07 -11.40
CA GLU A 8 -12.91 6.26 -12.23
C GLU A 8 -11.46 6.77 -12.18
N SER A 9 -11.27 8.10 -12.17
CA SER A 9 -9.95 8.70 -12.00
C SER A 9 -9.36 8.40 -10.61
N ALA A 10 -10.19 8.43 -9.58
CA ALA A 10 -9.78 8.05 -8.22
C ALA A 10 -9.39 6.58 -8.13
N LYS A 11 -10.07 5.66 -8.86
CA LYS A 11 -9.65 4.25 -8.95
C LYS A 11 -8.27 4.08 -9.58
N LEU A 12 -7.93 4.87 -10.60
CA LEU A 12 -6.59 4.86 -11.19
C LEU A 12 -5.53 5.34 -10.19
N HIS A 13 -5.82 6.38 -9.42
CA HIS A 13 -4.93 6.86 -8.34
C HIS A 13 -4.75 5.79 -7.25
N ARG A 14 -5.81 5.05 -6.90
CA ARG A 14 -5.71 3.92 -5.98
C ARG A 14 -4.76 2.85 -6.52
N ALA A 15 -4.94 2.44 -7.78
CA ALA A 15 -4.09 1.44 -8.42
C ALA A 15 -2.62 1.87 -8.47
N HIS A 16 -2.36 3.17 -8.66
CA HIS A 16 -1.02 3.75 -8.58
C HIS A 16 -0.40 3.57 -7.19
N TRP A 17 -1.13 3.92 -6.13
CA TRP A 17 -0.66 3.73 -4.75
C TRP A 17 -0.45 2.25 -4.40
N ASP A 18 -1.36 1.37 -4.82
CA ASP A 18 -1.24 -0.07 -4.61
C ASP A 18 0.04 -0.62 -5.26
N LYS A 19 0.36 -0.17 -6.49
CA LYS A 19 1.61 -0.52 -7.18
C LYS A 19 2.84 -0.03 -6.41
N LEU A 20 2.88 1.24 -6.01
CA LEU A 20 4.01 1.80 -5.26
C LEU A 20 4.29 1.04 -3.95
N VAL A 21 3.23 0.71 -3.22
CA VAL A 21 3.34 -0.07 -1.97
C VAL A 21 3.80 -1.50 -2.24
N ALA A 22 3.30 -2.14 -3.30
CA ALA A 22 3.72 -3.47 -3.70
C ALA A 22 5.20 -3.51 -4.07
N ASP A 23 5.66 -2.55 -4.89
CA ASP A 23 7.06 -2.44 -5.31
C ASP A 23 7.99 -2.22 -4.10
N ALA A 24 7.63 -1.31 -3.18
CA ALA A 24 8.41 -1.08 -1.97
C ALA A 24 8.40 -2.28 -1.01
N SER A 25 7.28 -3.01 -0.93
CA SER A 25 7.21 -4.26 -0.17
C SER A 25 8.11 -5.33 -0.78
N ALA A 26 8.19 -5.44 -2.11
CA ALA A 26 9.06 -6.38 -2.79
C ALA A 26 10.54 -6.06 -2.51
N ARG A 27 10.92 -4.78 -2.56
CA ARG A 27 12.28 -4.32 -2.20
C ARG A 27 12.63 -4.66 -0.75
N LEU A 28 11.72 -4.43 0.20
CA LEU A 28 11.94 -4.80 1.59
C LEU A 28 12.12 -6.32 1.75
N LYS A 29 11.31 -7.13 1.07
CA LYS A 29 11.43 -8.60 1.10
C LYS A 29 12.70 -9.12 0.44
N ALA A 30 13.28 -8.38 -0.51
CA ALA A 30 14.51 -8.73 -1.19
C ALA A 30 15.76 -8.52 -0.31
N VAL A 31 15.66 -7.83 0.82
CA VAL A 31 16.78 -7.66 1.76
C VAL A 31 17.15 -9.01 2.39
N PRO A 32 18.42 -9.45 2.31
CA PRO A 32 18.83 -10.74 2.84
C PRO A 32 18.52 -10.90 4.34
N GLY A 33 17.87 -12.00 4.71
CA GLY A 33 17.48 -12.31 6.09
C GLY A 33 16.13 -11.71 6.53
N VAL A 34 15.42 -11.00 5.64
CA VAL A 34 14.03 -10.59 5.94
C VAL A 34 13.14 -11.82 6.02
N GLY A 35 12.49 -11.97 7.18
CA GLY A 35 11.61 -13.10 7.48
C GLY A 35 12.32 -14.45 7.71
N SER A 36 13.64 -14.46 7.89
CA SER A 36 14.40 -15.71 8.09
C SER A 36 14.40 -16.23 9.54
N GLY A 37 13.85 -15.47 10.49
CA GLY A 37 13.81 -15.82 11.91
C GLY A 37 12.61 -16.70 12.28
N PRO A 38 12.51 -17.10 13.55
CA PRO A 38 11.41 -17.91 14.05
C PRO A 38 10.05 -17.32 13.67
N HIS A 39 9.14 -18.18 13.19
CA HIS A 39 7.79 -17.80 12.73
C HIS A 39 7.75 -16.76 11.60
N GLY A 40 8.81 -16.64 10.80
CA GLY A 40 8.86 -15.66 9.71
C GLY A 40 9.15 -14.23 10.19
N LEU A 41 9.61 -14.06 11.44
CA LEU A 41 10.04 -12.77 11.94
C LEU A 41 11.42 -12.41 11.37
N THR A 42 11.67 -11.12 11.15
CA THR A 42 13.00 -10.65 10.76
C THR A 42 13.90 -10.57 12.00
N PRO A 43 15.10 -11.20 12.00
CA PRO A 43 16.05 -11.11 13.12
C PRO A 43 16.51 -9.67 13.39
N ASP A 44 16.88 -9.36 14.63
CA ASP A 44 17.29 -8.01 15.03
C ASP A 44 18.63 -7.57 14.44
N GLU A 45 19.53 -8.52 14.14
CA GLU A 45 20.73 -8.25 13.35
C GLU A 45 20.41 -7.74 11.94
N VAL A 46 19.39 -8.29 11.29
CA VAL A 46 18.94 -7.84 9.97
C VAL A 46 18.30 -6.45 10.07
N LYS A 47 17.48 -6.20 11.10
CA LYS A 47 16.84 -4.89 11.33
C LYS A 47 17.83 -3.74 11.56
N ARG A 48 19.02 -4.05 12.09
CA ARG A 48 20.09 -3.08 12.34
C ARG A 48 20.86 -2.70 11.08
N ARG A 49 20.71 -3.44 9.98
CA ARG A 49 21.43 -3.14 8.74
C ARG A 49 20.88 -1.90 8.03
N PRO A 50 21.74 -1.09 7.39
CA PRO A 50 21.30 0.11 6.67
C PRO A 50 20.34 -0.18 5.51
N ASP A 51 20.56 -1.27 4.76
CA ASP A 51 19.73 -1.65 3.62
C ASP A 51 18.29 -2.02 4.03
N TYR A 52 18.15 -2.76 5.14
CA TYR A 52 16.84 -3.03 5.74
C TYR A 52 16.15 -1.74 6.16
N GLN A 53 16.85 -0.86 6.89
CA GLN A 53 16.27 0.38 7.41
C GLN A 53 15.80 1.31 6.29
N GLN A 54 16.58 1.45 5.24
CA GLN A 54 16.22 2.24 4.05
C GLN A 54 14.98 1.67 3.36
N ALA A 55 14.96 0.37 3.05
CA ALA A 55 13.81 -0.27 2.41
C ALA A 55 12.56 -0.22 3.30
N ARG A 56 12.72 -0.38 4.62
CA ARG A 56 11.62 -0.29 5.59
C ARG A 56 11.05 1.11 5.68
N ALA A 57 11.91 2.13 5.71
CA ALA A 57 11.50 3.53 5.72
C ALA A 57 10.74 3.90 4.44
N GLU A 58 11.22 3.46 3.27
CA GLU A 58 10.53 3.68 1.99
C GLU A 58 9.15 3.03 1.99
N TYR A 59 9.05 1.75 2.37
CA TYR A 59 7.79 1.04 2.49
C TYR A 59 6.82 1.76 3.44
N GLN A 60 7.28 2.16 4.63
CA GLN A 60 6.44 2.86 5.61
C GLN A 60 5.93 4.20 5.10
N ARG A 61 6.77 4.97 4.40
CA ARG A 61 6.38 6.25 3.79
C ARG A 61 5.27 6.06 2.76
N LEU A 62 5.44 5.11 1.84
CA LEU A 62 4.48 4.84 0.77
C LEU A 62 3.18 4.21 1.31
N PHE A 63 3.29 3.29 2.26
CA PHE A 63 2.12 2.68 2.91
C PHE A 63 1.30 3.73 3.69
N SER A 64 1.97 4.64 4.40
CA SER A 64 1.30 5.73 5.12
C SER A 64 0.60 6.70 4.16
N ALA A 65 1.24 7.06 3.05
CA ALA A 65 0.63 7.89 2.01
C ALA A 65 -0.61 7.21 1.38
N SER A 66 -0.49 5.93 1.01
CA SER A 66 -1.59 5.13 0.47
C SER A 66 -2.75 5.03 1.46
N ARG A 67 -2.48 4.76 2.74
CA ARG A 67 -3.51 4.70 3.79
C ARG A 67 -4.25 6.02 3.96
N ASN A 68 -3.51 7.14 3.98
CA ASN A 68 -4.12 8.47 4.10
C ASN A 68 -4.99 8.81 2.88
N TRP A 69 -4.49 8.51 1.69
CA TRP A 69 -5.26 8.69 0.46
C TRP A 69 -6.52 7.81 0.45
N ASN A 70 -6.40 6.54 0.84
CA ASN A 70 -7.53 5.60 0.87
C ASN A 70 -8.61 6.03 1.88
N ARG A 71 -8.22 6.62 3.02
CA ARG A 71 -9.18 7.22 3.97
C ARG A 71 -10.00 8.32 3.28
N HIS A 72 -9.36 9.19 2.51
CA HIS A 72 -10.06 10.24 1.76
C HIS A 72 -10.93 9.65 0.64
N PHE A 73 -10.42 8.69 -0.11
CA PHE A 73 -11.15 8.01 -1.18
C PHE A 73 -12.46 7.39 -0.69
N VAL A 74 -12.43 6.65 0.41
CA VAL A 74 -13.63 6.03 1.00
C VAL A 74 -14.61 7.08 1.53
N ALA A 75 -14.11 8.18 2.10
CA ALA A 75 -14.95 9.26 2.62
C ALA A 75 -15.70 9.99 1.49
N VAL A 76 -15.03 10.24 0.35
CA VAL A 76 -15.63 10.96 -0.79
C VAL A 76 -16.52 10.06 -1.63
N PHE A 77 -16.08 8.83 -1.94
CA PHE A 77 -16.73 7.94 -2.91
C PHE A 77 -17.44 6.73 -2.27
N GLY A 78 -17.80 6.85 -1.00
CA GLY A 78 -18.39 5.74 -0.25
C GLY A 78 -19.72 5.23 -0.82
N ALA A 79 -20.48 6.07 -1.54
CA ALA A 79 -21.73 5.66 -2.19
C ALA A 79 -21.45 4.84 -3.46
N GLU A 80 -20.54 5.31 -4.30
CA GLU A 80 -20.09 4.67 -5.54
C GLU A 80 -19.45 3.32 -5.26
N ILE A 81 -18.57 3.23 -4.25
CA ILE A 81 -17.95 1.98 -3.82
C ILE A 81 -19.00 0.94 -3.41
N ARG A 82 -20.05 1.36 -2.67
CA ARG A 82 -21.14 0.47 -2.25
C ARG A 82 -22.00 0.04 -3.44
N ALA A 83 -22.29 0.96 -4.36
CA ALA A 83 -23.03 0.64 -5.57
C ALA A 83 -22.27 -0.38 -6.44
N GLU A 84 -20.97 -0.17 -6.66
CA GLU A 84 -20.11 -1.08 -7.42
C GLU A 84 -20.03 -2.48 -6.75
N ARG A 85 -19.89 -2.54 -5.43
CA ARG A 85 -19.89 -3.81 -4.69
C ARG A 85 -21.20 -4.57 -4.81
N ARG A 86 -22.34 -3.88 -4.74
CA ARG A 86 -23.66 -4.50 -4.93
C ARG A 86 -23.87 -5.01 -6.35
N ALA A 87 -23.34 -4.31 -7.36
CA ALA A 87 -23.43 -4.74 -8.76
C ALA A 87 -22.54 -5.96 -9.08
N ARG A 88 -21.58 -6.28 -8.20
CA ARG A 88 -20.68 -7.45 -8.33
C ARG A 88 -21.14 -8.67 -7.51
N ALA A 89 -22.11 -8.48 -6.63
CA ALA A 89 -22.72 -9.55 -5.82
C ALA A 89 -23.87 -10.20 -6.61
#